data_AF-A0A9E5HKH0-F1
#
_entry.id   AF-A0A9E5HKH0-F1
#
_cell.length_a   1.000
_cell.length_b   1.000
_cell.length_c   1.000
_cell.angle_alpha   90.00
_cell.angle_beta   90.00
_cell.angle_gamma   90.00
#
_symmetry.space_group_name_H-M   'P 1'
#
loop_
_entity.id
_entity.type
_entity.pdbx_description
1 polymer ?
#
loop_
_entity_poly.entity_id
_entity_poly.type
_entity_poly.pdbx_seq_one_letter_code
_entity_poly.pdbx_strand_id
1 'polypeptide(L)' 'MFIQTETTPNPATLKFLPGLSVMDEGTADYQNADDAGNSPLAQRLFAVAGVRGVFLGRDFVTITKDEAT' A
#
# COMPACT_ATOMS: atom_id res chain seq x y z
N MET A 1 6.07 -13.14 -10.60
CA MET A 1 5.04 -13.05 -9.55
C MET A 1 3.90 -12.20 -10.09
N PHE A 2 2.65 -12.63 -9.94
CA PHE A 2 1.47 -11.87 -10.39
C PHE A 2 0.81 -11.22 -9.19
N ILE A 3 0.42 -9.96 -9.32
CA ILE A 3 -0.29 -9.21 -8.29
C ILE A 3 -1.70 -8.95 -8.85
N GLN A 4 -2.73 -9.44 -8.15
CA GLN A 4 -4.11 -9.12 -8.47
C GLN A 4 -4.46 -7.74 -7.91
N THR A 5 -5.36 -7.03 -8.56
CA THR A 5 -5.83 -5.72 -8.10
C THR A 5 -7.33 -5.73 -7.94
N GLU A 6 -7.81 -5.24 -6.80
CA GLU A 6 -9.22 -5.05 -6.50
C GLU A 6 -9.49 -3.55 -6.36
N THR A 7 -10.54 -3.09 -7.04
CA THR A 7 -11.07 -1.75 -6.83
C THR A 7 -11.72 -1.66 -5.45
N THR A 8 -11.47 -0.55 -4.78
CA THR A 8 -12.17 -0.22 -3.53
C THR A 8 -13.28 0.79 -3.85
N PRO A 9 -14.29 0.97 -2.97
CA PRO A 9 -15.27 2.04 -3.16
C PRO A 9 -14.65 3.44 -3.16
N ASN A 10 -13.40 3.60 -2.68
CA ASN A 10 -12.65 4.85 -2.79
C ASN A 10 -11.87 4.88 -4.12
N PRO A 11 -12.17 5.79 -5.07
CA PRO A 11 -11.48 5.87 -6.36
C PRO A 11 -10.00 6.29 -6.25
N ALA A 12 -9.62 6.93 -5.14
CA ALA A 12 -8.24 7.27 -4.83
C ALA A 12 -7.44 6.08 -4.27
N THR A 13 -8.08 4.93 -4.05
CA THR A 13 -7.46 3.80 -3.35
C THR A 13 -7.63 2.50 -4.12
N LEU A 14 -6.53 1.80 -4.34
CA LEU A 14 -6.51 0.49 -4.99
C LEU A 14 -5.91 -0.56 -4.07
N LYS A 15 -6.52 -1.74 -4.02
CA LYS A 15 -6.04 -2.88 -3.24
C LYS A 15 -5.29 -3.85 -4.15
N PHE A 16 -4.14 -4.30 -3.69
CA PHE A 16 -3.21 -5.18 -4.38
C PHE A 16 -3.10 -6.48 -3.56
N LEU A 17 -3.32 -7.62 -4.21
CA LEU A 17 -3.24 -8.94 -3.62
C LEU A 17 -2.05 -9.67 -4.27
N PRO A 18 -0.88 -9.68 -3.62
CA PRO A 18 0.28 -10.40 -4.11
C PRO A 18 0.12 -11.93 -4.09
N GLY A 19 -0.93 -12.45 -3.44
CA GLY A 19 -1.15 -13.89 -3.27
C GLY A 19 -0.18 -14.53 -2.25
N LEU A 20 0.50 -13.71 -1.45
CA LEU A 20 1.42 -14.09 -0.39
C LEU A 20 1.17 -13.20 0.82
N SER A 21 1.53 -13.69 2.00
CA SER A 21 1.43 -12.88 3.22
C SER A 21 2.45 -11.75 3.19
N VAL A 22 1.94 -10.53 3.38
CA VAL A 22 2.67 -9.26 3.41
C VAL A 22 3.06 -8.91 4.85
N MET A 23 2.14 -9.13 5.80
CA MET A 23 2.41 -8.99 7.22
C MET A 23 2.12 -10.31 7.92
N ASP A 24 3.07 -10.76 8.74
CA ASP A 24 2.96 -11.99 9.53
C ASP A 24 1.86 -11.85 10.60
N GLU A 25 1.82 -10.68 11.26
CA GLU A 25 0.79 -10.34 12.24
C GLU A 25 0.41 -8.85 12.15
N GLY A 26 -0.87 -8.56 12.43
CA GLY A 26 -1.39 -7.20 12.50
C GLY A 26 -1.60 -6.52 11.14
N THR A 27 -1.62 -5.19 11.19
CA THR A 27 -1.76 -4.30 10.04
C THR A 27 -0.90 -3.07 10.26
N ALA A 28 -0.37 -2.49 9.20
CA ALA A 28 0.37 -1.24 9.29
C ALA A 28 -0.23 -0.19 8.35
N ASP A 29 -0.53 0.98 8.89
CA ASP A 29 -1.00 2.15 8.12
C ASP A 29 0.11 3.18 8.07
N TYR A 30 0.45 3.63 6.87
CA TYR A 30 1.43 4.68 6.63
C TYR A 30 0.79 5.80 5.82
N GLN A 31 0.84 7.00 6.37
CA GLN A 31 0.27 8.20 5.74
C GLN A 31 1.32 9.06 5.02
N ASN A 32 2.60 8.74 5.20
CA ASN A 32 3.72 9.45 4.60
C ASN A 32 4.98 8.55 4.58
N ALA A 33 6.02 8.99 3.85
CA ALA A 33 7.26 8.25 3.69
C ALA A 33 8.12 8.18 4.97
N ASP A 34 8.03 9.17 5.85
CA ASP A 34 8.77 9.22 7.12
C ASP A 34 8.28 8.17 8.12
N ASP A 35 6.96 7.94 8.19
CA ASP A 35 6.32 6.89 9.00
C ASP A 35 6.65 5.47 8.49
N ALA A 36 7.00 5.34 7.22
CA ALA A 36 7.30 4.05 6.58
C ALA A 36 8.68 3.47 6.96
N GLY A 37 9.45 4.10 7.84
CA GLY A 37 10.82 3.70 8.19
C GLY A 37 10.99 2.28 8.72
N ASN A 38 9.94 1.69 9.29
CA ASN A 38 9.91 0.31 9.80
C ASN A 38 9.62 -0.74 8.72
N SER A 39 9.29 -0.34 7.48
CA SER A 39 8.91 -1.23 6.38
C SER A 39 9.60 -0.85 5.07
N PRO A 40 10.62 -1.61 4.64
CA PRO A 40 11.29 -1.39 3.36
C PRO A 40 10.33 -1.44 2.16
N LEU A 41 9.24 -2.20 2.26
CA LEU A 41 8.21 -2.26 1.23
C LEU A 41 7.44 -0.94 1.15
N ALA A 42 6.99 -0.41 2.29
CA ALA A 42 6.27 0.86 2.32
C ALA A 42 7.14 2.01 1.80
N GLN A 43 8.42 2.09 2.20
CA GLN A 43 9.35 3.10 1.68
C GLN A 43 9.48 3.05 0.15
N ARG A 44 9.57 1.85 -0.43
CA ARG A 44 9.65 1.68 -1.89
C ARG A 44 8.37 2.09 -2.60
N LEU A 45 7.21 1.87 -1.97
CA LEU A 45 5.92 2.27 -2.52
C LEU A 45 5.77 3.80 -2.48
N PHE A 46 6.19 4.46 -1.41
CA PHE A 46 6.21 5.93 -1.33
C PHE A 46 7.21 6.59 -2.29
N ALA A 47 8.23 5.87 -2.75
CA ALA A 47 9.13 6.37 -3.80
C ALA A 47 8.45 6.47 -5.18
N VAL A 48 7.26 5.87 -5.36
CA VAL A 48 6.48 5.99 -6.59
C VAL A 48 5.72 7.31 -6.56
N ALA A 49 5.88 8.11 -7.62
CA ALA A 49 5.21 9.39 -7.76
C ALA A 49 3.68 9.24 -7.68
N GLY A 50 3.05 10.11 -6.89
CA GLY A 50 1.59 10.11 -6.69
C GLY A 50 1.09 9.19 -5.58
N VAL A 51 1.95 8.39 -4.93
CA VAL A 51 1.56 7.60 -3.75
C VAL A 51 1.49 8.50 -2.51
N ARG A 52 0.32 8.58 -1.90
CA ARG A 52 0.03 9.38 -0.70
C ARG A 52 -0.14 8.54 0.55
N GLY A 53 -0.58 7.30 0.41
CA GLY A 53 -0.78 6.40 1.56
C GLY A 53 -0.54 4.96 1.20
N VAL A 54 -0.02 4.19 2.15
CA VAL A 54 0.24 2.77 2.01
C VAL A 54 -0.29 2.06 3.24
N PHE A 55 -1.17 1.09 3.05
CA PHE A 55 -1.69 0.25 4.11
C PHE A 55 -1.33 -1.21 3.83
N LEU A 56 -0.68 -1.85 4.79
CA LEU A 56 -0.26 -3.25 4.72
C LEU A 56 -1.21 -4.08 5.58
N GLY A 57 -1.96 -4.95 4.94
CA GLY A 57 -2.72 -6.01 5.60
C GLY A 57 -1.93 -7.32 5.63
N ARG A 58 -2.57 -8.37 6.17
CA ARG A 58 -1.98 -9.72 6.20
C ARG A 58 -1.62 -10.24 4.81
N ASP A 59 -2.57 -10.19 3.88
CA ASP A 59 -2.43 -10.79 2.54
C ASP A 59 -2.68 -9.79 1.41
N PHE A 60 -2.69 -8.49 1.73
CA PHE A 60 -2.95 -7.43 0.77
C PHE A 60 -2.20 -6.14 1.10
N VAL A 61 -2.00 -5.32 0.09
CA VAL A 61 -1.45 -3.95 0.18
C VAL A 61 -2.47 -3.01 -0.43
N THR A 62 -2.81 -1.95 0.27
CA THR A 62 -3.67 -0.89 -0.26
C THR A 62 -2.84 0.34 -0.48
N ILE A 63 -2.95 0.94 -1.67
CA ILE A 63 -2.23 2.17 -2.03
C ILE A 63 -3.27 3.24 -2.29
N THR A 64 -3.10 4.36 -1.60
CA THR A 64 -3.87 5.58 -1.82
C THR A 64 -3.01 6.53 -2.64
N LYS A 65 -3.54 6.97 -3.77
CA LYS A 65 -2.92 7.99 -4.61
C LYS A 65 -3.43 9.38 -4.23
N ASP A 66 -2.62 10.40 -4.51
CA ASP A 66 -3.09 11.78 -4.47
C ASP A 66 -4.05 12.03 -5.65
N GLU A 67 -5.18 12.70 -5.41
CA GLU A 67 -6.16 13.01 -6.48
C GLU A 67 -5.69 14.17 -7.39
N ALA A 68 -4.53 14.77 -7.13
CA ALA A 68 -4.09 16.01 -7.77
C ALA A 68 -3.19 15.86 -9.01
N THR A 69 -3.03 14.69 -9.64
CA THR A 69 -2.34 14.60 -10.95
C THR A 69 -2.89 13.48 -11.84
#